data_AF-A0A351NV37-F1
#
_entry.id   AF-A0A351NV37-F1
#
_cell.length_a   1.000
_cell.length_b   1.000
_cell.length_c   1.000
_cell.angle_alpha   90.00
_cell.angle_beta   90.00
_cell.angle_gamma   90.00
#
_symmetry.space_group_name_H-M   'P 1'
#
loop_
_entity.id
_entity.type
_entity.pdbx_description
1 polymer ?
#
loop_
_entity_poly.entity_id
_entity_poly.type
_entity_poly.pdbx_seq_one_letter_code
_entity_poly.pdbx_strand_id
1 'polypeptide(L)'
;NIDQLPQTEIGLLEIIGSQRGCLRAGGRVDLERVSTIFVNELRAGLFGPLGFETPEVIEAEMKQVAIMRAEKEEREKLRLEKAAARRRKAKSNRK
;
A
#
# COMPACT_ATOMS: atom_id res chain seq x y z
N ASN A 1 -16.37 -23.74 -15.25
CA ASN A 1 -14.95 -24.08 -15.50
C ASN A 1 -14.45 -23.27 -16.67
N ILE A 2 -13.25 -22.72 -16.55
CA ILE A 2 -12.55 -21.99 -17.60
C ILE A 2 -11.28 -22.79 -17.89
N ASP A 3 -11.10 -23.23 -19.13
CA ASP A 3 -9.96 -24.09 -19.50
C ASP A 3 -8.68 -23.29 -19.80
N GLN A 4 -8.83 -22.01 -20.15
CA GLN A 4 -7.73 -21.09 -20.43
C GLN A 4 -7.93 -19.76 -19.70
N LEU A 5 -6.92 -19.32 -18.95
CA LEU A 5 -6.97 -18.00 -18.33
C LEU A 5 -6.89 -16.91 -19.41
N PRO A 6 -7.73 -15.85 -19.31
CA PRO A 6 -7.64 -14.72 -20.23
C PRO A 6 -6.30 -14.01 -20.05
N GLN A 7 -5.82 -13.38 -21.12
CA GLN A 7 -4.54 -12.64 -21.10
C GLN A 7 -4.64 -11.28 -20.39
N THR A 8 -5.86 -10.83 -20.10
CA THR A 8 -6.12 -9.53 -19.47
C THR A 8 -7.01 -9.68 -18.25
N GLU A 9 -6.77 -8.82 -17.28
CA GLU A 9 -7.55 -8.66 -16.06
C GLU A 9 -9.03 -8.33 -16.36
N ILE A 10 -9.27 -7.52 -17.39
CA ILE A 10 -10.63 -7.18 -17.83
C ILE A 10 -11.34 -8.42 -18.37
N GLY A 11 -10.66 -9.23 -19.20
CA GLY A 11 -11.24 -10.47 -19.72
C GLY A 11 -11.63 -11.44 -18.60
N LEU A 12 -10.87 -11.47 -17.50
CA LEU A 12 -11.24 -12.26 -16.32
C LEU A 12 -12.53 -11.74 -15.69
N LEU A 13 -12.64 -10.43 -15.49
CA LEU A 13 -13.85 -9.80 -14.93
C LEU A 13 -15.07 -10.00 -15.84
N GLU A 14 -14.90 -9.98 -17.16
CA GLU A 14 -15.97 -10.27 -18.11
C GLU A 14 -16.46 -11.72 -17.99
N ILE A 15 -15.53 -12.67 -17.89
CA ILE A 15 -15.90 -14.08 -17.71
C ILE A 15 -16.62 -14.28 -16.36
N ILE A 16 -16.10 -13.72 -15.27
CA ILE A 16 -16.74 -13.80 -13.94
C ILE A 16 -18.12 -13.14 -13.98
N GLY A 17 -18.22 -11.95 -14.57
CA GLY A 17 -19.46 -11.19 -14.66
C GLY A 17 -20.53 -11.92 -15.48
N SER A 18 -20.14 -12.54 -16.58
CA SER A 18 -21.01 -13.40 -17.39
C SER A 18 -21.53 -14.60 -16.58
N GLN A 19 -20.63 -15.33 -15.90
CA GLN A 19 -20.98 -16.50 -15.09
C GLN A 19 -21.88 -16.17 -13.89
N ARG A 20 -21.71 -14.98 -13.31
CA ARG A 20 -22.46 -14.52 -12.12
C ARG A 20 -23.68 -13.66 -12.47
N GLY A 21 -24.03 -13.53 -13.75
CA GLY A 21 -25.19 -12.74 -14.19
C GLY A 21 -25.07 -11.24 -13.92
N CYS A 22 -23.86 -10.71 -13.82
CA CYS A 22 -23.59 -9.27 -13.73
C CYS A 22 -23.68 -8.65 -15.13
N LEU A 23 -24.89 -8.59 -15.68
CA LEU A 23 -25.15 -8.10 -17.04
C LEU A 23 -25.94 -6.80 -17.01
N ARG A 24 -25.70 -5.96 -18.02
CA ARG A 24 -26.47 -4.76 -18.36
C ARG A 24 -27.34 -5.03 -19.60
N ALA A 25 -28.19 -4.05 -19.94
CA ALA A 25 -28.97 -4.08 -21.17
C ALA A 25 -28.06 -4.35 -22.39
N GLY A 26 -28.53 -5.21 -23.30
CA GLY A 26 -27.78 -5.64 -24.47
C GLY A 26 -26.72 -6.72 -24.22
N GLY A 27 -26.77 -7.42 -23.07
CA GLY A 27 -25.92 -8.58 -22.80
C GLY A 27 -24.46 -8.25 -22.47
N ARG A 28 -24.15 -6.98 -22.23
CA ARG A 28 -22.80 -6.53 -21.84
C ARG A 28 -22.58 -6.74 -20.35
N VAL A 29 -21.36 -7.09 -19.95
CA VAL A 29 -21.01 -7.27 -18.54
C VAL A 29 -20.97 -5.91 -17.82
N ASP A 30 -21.54 -5.88 -16.62
CA ASP A 30 -21.42 -4.77 -15.68
C ASP A 30 -20.08 -4.87 -14.94
N LEU A 31 -19.06 -4.19 -15.47
CA LEU A 31 -17.72 -4.19 -14.90
C LEU A 31 -17.66 -3.59 -13.49
N GLU A 32 -18.51 -2.61 -13.18
CA GLU A 32 -18.53 -1.98 -11.86
C GLU A 32 -19.06 -2.96 -10.80
N ARG A 33 -20.17 -3.61 -11.12
CA ARG A 33 -20.81 -4.59 -10.24
C ARG A 33 -19.92 -5.79 -9.99
N VAL A 34 -19.32 -6.37 -11.05
CA VAL A 34 -18.41 -7.52 -10.89
C VAL A 34 -17.15 -7.14 -10.13
N SER A 35 -16.57 -5.96 -10.38
CA SER A 35 -15.39 -5.47 -9.63
C SER A 35 -15.69 -5.29 -8.15
N THR A 36 -16.85 -4.70 -7.83
CA THR A 36 -17.31 -4.53 -6.45
C THR A 36 -17.44 -5.89 -5.75
N ILE A 37 -18.09 -6.86 -6.40
CA ILE A 37 -18.23 -8.22 -5.85
C ILE A 37 -16.85 -8.86 -5.65
N PHE A 38 -15.98 -8.82 -6.66
CA PHE A 38 -14.66 -9.42 -6.60
C PHE A 38 -13.82 -8.87 -5.45
N VAL A 39 -13.77 -7.55 -5.29
CA VAL A 39 -13.02 -6.89 -4.20
C VAL A 39 -13.61 -7.21 -2.83
N ASN A 40 -14.94 -7.27 -2.72
CA ASN A 40 -15.59 -7.64 -1.47
C ASN A 40 -15.28 -9.09 -1.07
N GLU A 41 -15.26 -10.02 -2.02
CA GLU A 41 -14.90 -11.41 -1.76
C GLU A 41 -13.42 -11.58 -1.40
N LEU A 42 -12.55 -10.82 -2.06
CA LEU A 42 -11.12 -10.75 -1.74
C LEU A 42 -10.92 -10.32 -0.29
N ARG A 43 -11.58 -9.23 0.13
CA ARG A 43 -11.49 -8.68 1.49
C ARG A 43 -12.14 -9.58 2.53
N ALA A 44 -13.20 -10.30 2.15
CA ALA A 44 -13.85 -11.28 3.01
C ALA A 44 -13.02 -12.57 3.20
N GLY A 45 -11.89 -12.72 2.47
CA GLY A 45 -11.03 -13.90 2.56
C GLY A 45 -11.61 -15.14 1.86
N LEU A 46 -12.58 -14.97 0.97
CA LEU A 46 -13.24 -16.09 0.29
C LEU A 46 -12.33 -16.83 -0.71
N PHE A 47 -11.25 -16.19 -1.16
CA PHE A 47 -10.21 -16.84 -1.98
C PHE A 47 -9.18 -17.64 -1.16
N GLY A 48 -9.33 -17.67 0.17
CA GLY A 48 -8.38 -18.30 1.08
C GLY A 48 -7.22 -17.37 1.48
N PRO A 49 -6.19 -17.91 2.15
CA PRO A 49 -5.03 -17.13 2.57
C PRO A 49 -4.25 -16.58 1.37
N LEU A 50 -4.12 -15.26 1.29
CA LEU A 50 -3.36 -14.56 0.26
C LEU A 50 -2.34 -13.63 0.91
N GLY A 51 -1.10 -13.68 0.44
CA GLY A 51 -0.05 -12.72 0.77
C GLY A 51 0.14 -11.73 -0.38
N PHE A 52 0.09 -10.43 -0.09
CA PHE A 52 0.34 -9.36 -1.07
C PHE A 52 1.77 -8.81 -1.00
N GLU A 53 2.56 -9.32 -0.07
CA GLU A 53 3.95 -8.94 0.18
C GLU A 53 4.78 -10.22 0.21
N THR A 54 6.06 -10.08 -0.11
CA THR A 54 7.04 -11.16 0.04
C THR A 54 8.06 -10.80 1.12
N PRO A 55 8.67 -11.80 1.78
CA PRO A 55 9.71 -11.55 2.79
C PRO A 55 10.84 -10.64 2.29
N GLU A 56 11.23 -10.78 1.02
CA GLU A 56 12.32 -10.01 0.41
C GLU A 56 11.97 -8.51 0.30
N VAL A 57 10.70 -8.19 0.02
CA VAL A 57 10.22 -6.79 -0.04
C VAL A 57 10.31 -6.16 1.36
N ILE A 58 9.82 -6.88 2.38
CA ILE A 58 9.85 -6.40 3.77
C ILE A 58 11.28 -6.16 4.24
N GLU A 59 12.22 -7.06 3.92
CA GLU A 59 13.63 -6.88 4.28
C GLU A 59 14.23 -5.61 3.67
N ALA A 60 13.90 -5.31 2.41
CA ALA A 60 14.38 -4.11 1.73
C ALA A 60 13.81 -2.83 2.37
N GLU A 61 12.51 -2.82 2.67
CA GLU A 61 11.83 -1.67 3.32
C GLU A 61 12.36 -1.42 4.74
N MET A 62 12.60 -2.47 5.51
CA MET A 62 13.14 -2.36 6.87
C MET A 62 14.51 -1.69 6.92
N LYS A 63 15.38 -1.97 5.93
CA LYS A 63 16.67 -1.28 5.79
C LYS A 63 16.50 0.22 5.54
N GLN A 64 15.54 0.60 4.67
CA GLN A 64 15.24 2.01 4.40
C GLN A 64 14.69 2.71 5.65
N VAL A 65 13.81 2.06 6.39
CA VAL A 65 13.27 2.57 7.66
C VAL A 65 14.38 2.80 8.69
N ALA A 66 15.35 1.89 8.79
CA ALA A 66 16.49 2.05 9.70
C ALA A 66 17.35 3.27 9.34
N ILE A 67 17.64 3.47 8.05
CA ILE A 67 18.38 4.65 7.56
C ILE A 67 17.63 5.94 7.91
N MET A 68 16.35 6.03 7.58
CA MET A 68 15.52 7.21 7.85
C MET A 68 15.44 7.54 9.35
N ARG A 69 15.39 6.52 10.21
CA ARG A 69 15.38 6.70 11.67
C ARG A 69 16.72 7.27 12.16
N ALA A 70 17.84 6.72 11.71
CA ALA A 70 19.17 7.20 12.07
C ALA A 70 19.38 8.67 11.64
N GLU A 71 19.00 9.01 10.41
CA GLU A 71 19.07 10.40 9.90
C GLU A 71 18.21 11.36 10.74
N LYS A 72 17.00 10.93 11.12
CA LYS A 72 16.10 11.73 11.94
C LYS A 72 16.67 11.97 13.34
N GLU A 73 17.29 10.97 13.94
CA GLU A 73 17.95 11.08 15.25
C GLU A 73 19.14 12.04 15.21
N GLU A 74 20.00 11.93 14.20
CA GLU A 74 21.14 12.85 14.02
C GLU A 74 20.66 14.30 13.79
N ARG A 75 19.63 14.48 12.98
CA ARG A 75 19.03 15.80 12.76
C ARG A 75 18.48 16.39 14.06
N GLU A 76 17.86 15.57 14.91
CA GLU A 76 17.31 16.01 16.18
C GLU A 76 18.41 16.37 17.18
N LYS A 77 19.49 15.57 17.26
CA LYS A 77 20.68 15.91 18.08
C LYS A 77 21.27 17.25 17.67
N LEU A 78 21.51 17.45 16.37
CA LEU A 78 22.02 18.72 15.84
C LEU A 78 21.08 19.89 16.16
N ARG A 79 19.76 19.67 16.13
CA ARG A 79 18.77 20.70 16.50
C ARG A 79 18.88 21.09 17.97
N LEU A 80 18.97 20.10 18.86
CA LEU A 80 19.10 20.30 20.30
C LEU A 80 20.42 20.99 20.67
N GLU A 81 21.53 20.58 20.07
CA GLU A 81 22.84 21.21 20.28
C GLU A 81 22.86 22.67 19.82
N LYS A 82 22.34 22.96 18.62
CA LYS A 82 22.21 24.33 18.11
C LYS A 82 21.32 25.17 19.04
N ALA A 83 20.22 24.61 19.54
CA ALA A 83 19.35 25.30 20.49
C ALA A 83 20.06 25.58 21.83
N ALA A 84 20.80 24.61 22.36
CA ALA A 84 21.59 24.76 23.58
C ALA A 84 22.70 25.82 23.43
N ALA A 85 23.42 25.81 22.30
CA ALA A 85 24.46 26.79 22.00
C ALA A 85 23.90 28.22 21.90
N ARG A 86 22.74 28.40 21.24
CA ARG A 86 22.02 29.68 21.18
C ARG A 86 21.65 30.18 22.59
N ARG A 87 21.12 29.31 23.45
CA ARG A 87 20.79 29.64 24.86
C ARG A 87 22.02 30.06 25.67
N ARG A 88 23.18 29.39 25.49
CA ARG A 88 24.44 29.75 26.17
C ARG A 88 24.93 31.14 25.75
N LYS A 89 24.96 31.43 24.45
CA LYS A 89 25.35 32.75 23.91
C LYS A 89 24.45 33.88 24.43
N ALA A 90 23.13 33.68 24.42
CA ALA A 90 22.17 34.67 24.93
C ALA A 90 22.38 35.00 26.42
N LYS A 91 22.77 34.02 27.25
CA LYS A 91 23.10 34.24 28.67
C LYS A 91 24.41 35.02 28.83
N SER A 92 25.43 34.74 28.01
CA SER A 92 26.72 35.42 28.08
C SER A 92 26.63 36.90 27.70
N ASN A 93 25.80 37.26 26.72
CA ASN A 93 25.62 38.65 26.29
C ASN A 93 24.81 39.54 27.28
N ARG A 94 24.22 38.93 28.32
CA ARG A 94 23.40 39.65 29.32
C ARG A 94 24.20 40.03 30.58
N LYS A 95 25.41 39.50 30.74
CA LYS A 95 26.38 39.92 31.76
C LYS A 95 27.30 40.98 31.17
#